data_AF-A0A5C8MP41-F1
#
_entry.id   AF-A0A5C8MP41-F1
#
_cell.length_a   1.000
_cell.length_b   1.000
_cell.length_c   1.000
_cell.angle_alpha   90.00
_cell.angle_beta   90.00
_cell.angle_gamma   90.00
#
_symmetry.space_group_name_H-M   'P 1'
#
loop_
_entity.id
_entity.type
_entity.pdbx_description
1 polymer ?
#
loop_
_entity_poly.entity_id
_entity_poly.type
_entity_poly.pdbx_seq_one_letter_code
_entity_poly.pdbx_strand_id
1 'polypeptide(L)'
;QHTIKTSFYINCAGLYSDRIAKLANMQTDLRIVPFRGEYYQLKPEKRYLVKNLIYPVPNPNFPFLGVHFTRMIDGTVDVGPNAVLSFKREGYLKTDFSFRDAKEVLFFKGFWKLASRYAKEGVEEMARSFSKRQFVKNVQQLMPDIEEDDLLPGPSGVRAQALKEDGTLVDDFYIVHGRRSIHVLNAPSPAATASLEIGKEIVRRLEECRLAM
;
A
#
# COMPACT_ATOMS: atom_id res chain seq x y z
N GLN A 1 -30.78 3.60 0.36
CA GLN A 1 -29.64 4.51 0.60
C GLN A 1 -30.05 5.48 1.69
N HIS A 2 -29.20 5.69 2.70
CA HIS A 2 -29.43 6.69 3.74
C HIS A 2 -28.69 7.99 3.37
N THR A 3 -29.38 9.12 3.47
CA THR A 3 -28.80 10.45 3.20
C THR A 3 -28.42 11.11 4.53
N ILE A 4 -27.16 11.54 4.65
CA ILE A 4 -26.67 12.27 5.82
C ILE A 4 -26.40 13.72 5.38
N LYS A 5 -26.98 14.69 6.11
CA LYS A 5 -26.68 16.12 5.94
C LYS A 5 -25.65 16.53 7.01
N THR A 6 -24.55 17.12 6.58
CA THR A 6 -23.47 17.61 7.46
C THR A 6 -22.97 18.97 6.98
N SER A 7 -22.37 19.74 7.88
CA SER A 7 -21.68 20.99 7.53
C SER A 7 -20.31 20.75 6.90
N PHE A 8 -19.68 19.60 7.18
CA PHE A 8 -18.33 19.26 6.76
C PHE A 8 -18.12 17.74 6.71
N TYR A 9 -17.21 17.26 5.84
CA TYR A 9 -16.77 15.87 5.86
C TYR A 9 -15.26 15.72 5.61
N ILE A 10 -14.67 14.63 6.08
CA ILE A 10 -13.26 14.30 5.85
C ILE A 10 -13.22 12.98 5.08
N ASN A 11 -12.61 12.99 3.91
CA ASN A 11 -12.41 11.81 3.07
C ASN A 11 -11.09 11.13 3.45
N CYS A 12 -11.20 10.03 4.19
CA CYS A 12 -10.11 9.11 4.52
C CYS A 12 -10.31 7.73 3.86
N ALA A 13 -10.87 7.70 2.64
CA ALA A 13 -11.30 6.46 1.99
C ALA A 13 -10.17 5.57 1.44
N GLY A 14 -8.91 5.79 1.86
CA GLY A 14 -7.74 4.96 1.52
C GLY A 14 -7.67 4.61 0.04
N LEU A 15 -7.90 3.33 -0.28
CA LEU A 15 -7.91 2.79 -1.63
C LEU A 15 -8.89 3.46 -2.60
N TYR A 16 -9.83 4.30 -2.14
CA TYR A 16 -10.80 5.03 -2.97
C TYR A 16 -10.71 6.56 -2.79
N SER A 17 -9.69 7.07 -2.10
CA SER A 17 -9.57 8.48 -1.72
C SER A 17 -9.64 9.45 -2.92
N ASP A 18 -8.93 9.15 -4.00
CA ASP A 18 -8.93 9.91 -5.27
C ASP A 18 -10.30 9.91 -5.96
N ARG A 19 -11.03 8.79 -5.94
CA ARG A 19 -12.38 8.71 -6.51
C ARG A 19 -13.36 9.58 -5.74
N ILE A 20 -13.32 9.54 -4.41
CA ILE A 20 -14.18 10.40 -3.57
C ILE A 20 -13.83 11.88 -3.78
N ALA A 21 -12.55 12.22 -3.91
CA ALA A 21 -12.14 13.59 -4.22
C ALA A 21 -12.61 14.05 -5.60
N LYS A 22 -12.54 13.17 -6.61
CA LYS A 22 -13.09 13.46 -7.94
C LYS A 22 -14.60 13.68 -7.92
N LEU A 23 -15.36 12.90 -7.14
CA LEU A 23 -16.80 13.11 -6.95
C LEU A 23 -17.11 14.47 -6.30
N ALA A 24 -16.18 15.00 -5.51
CA ALA A 24 -16.26 16.33 -4.93
C ALA A 24 -15.73 17.45 -5.86
N ASN A 25 -15.44 17.13 -7.14
CA ASN A 25 -14.85 18.03 -8.13
C ASN A 25 -13.47 18.58 -7.73
N MET A 26 -12.72 17.86 -6.90
CA MET A 26 -11.33 18.21 -6.61
C MET A 26 -10.44 17.87 -7.80
N GLN A 27 -9.63 18.82 -8.24
CA GLN A 27 -8.65 18.63 -9.31
C GLN A 27 -7.32 18.23 -8.70
N THR A 28 -6.79 17.07 -9.11
CA THR A 28 -5.51 16.55 -8.63
C THR A 28 -4.73 15.92 -9.78
N ASP A 29 -3.42 16.05 -9.75
CA ASP A 29 -2.47 15.45 -10.69
C ASP A 29 -2.11 13.99 -10.34
N LEU A 30 -2.82 13.38 -9.39
CA LEU A 30 -2.53 12.05 -8.87
C LEU A 30 -3.68 11.06 -9.03
N ARG A 31 -3.34 9.77 -8.96
CA ARG A 31 -4.27 8.65 -8.82
C ARG A 31 -3.76 7.64 -7.80
N ILE A 32 -4.68 6.89 -7.20
CA ILE A 32 -4.33 5.75 -6.37
C ILE A 32 -4.11 4.52 -7.25
N VAL A 33 -2.89 3.98 -7.18
CA VAL A 33 -2.52 2.69 -7.78
C VAL A 33 -2.43 1.64 -6.67
N PRO A 34 -3.22 0.56 -6.74
CA PRO A 34 -3.21 -0.45 -5.70
C PRO A 34 -2.03 -1.42 -5.86
N PHE A 35 -1.19 -1.50 -4.83
CA PHE A 35 -0.13 -2.52 -4.75
C PHE A 35 -0.49 -3.54 -3.66
N ARG A 36 -0.70 -4.80 -4.06
CA ARG A 36 -0.93 -5.89 -3.11
C ARG A 36 0.41 -6.34 -2.53
N GLY A 37 0.43 -6.50 -1.21
CA GLY A 37 1.48 -7.21 -0.49
C GLY A 37 0.96 -8.54 0.02
N GLU A 38 1.65 -9.60 -0.37
CA GLU A 38 1.32 -10.99 -0.04
C GLU A 38 2.27 -11.51 1.02
N TYR A 39 1.72 -12.20 2.02
CA TYR A 39 2.49 -12.80 3.10
C TYR A 39 2.39 -14.33 3.05
N TYR A 40 3.44 -14.97 3.53
CA TYR A 40 3.38 -16.33 4.05
C TYR A 40 3.45 -16.28 5.57
N GLN A 41 3.12 -17.38 6.24
CA GLN A 41 3.31 -17.55 7.67
C GLN A 41 4.29 -18.69 7.93
N LEU A 42 5.18 -18.53 8.90
CA LEU A 42 6.03 -19.64 9.33
C LEU A 42 5.21 -20.69 10.07
N LYS A 43 5.47 -21.95 9.71
CA LYS A 43 5.04 -23.12 10.46
C LYS A 43 5.39 -22.99 11.95
N PRO A 44 4.51 -23.43 12.87
CA PRO A 44 4.74 -23.36 14.31
C PRO A 44 6.13 -23.85 14.74
N GLU A 45 6.61 -24.93 14.14
CA GLU A 45 7.86 -25.61 14.47
C GLU A 45 9.10 -24.76 14.14
N LYS A 46 8.96 -23.74 13.27
CA LYS A 46 10.06 -22.89 12.79
C LYS A 46 10.04 -21.48 13.35
N ARG A 47 9.00 -21.10 14.09
CA ARG A 47 8.84 -19.74 14.65
C ARG A 47 9.97 -19.35 15.60
N TYR A 48 10.65 -20.32 16.21
CA TYR A 48 11.79 -20.08 17.11
C TYR A 48 12.98 -19.36 16.44
N LEU A 49 13.07 -19.43 15.10
CA LEU A 49 14.09 -18.74 14.30
C LEU A 49 13.95 -17.21 14.39
N VAL A 50 12.75 -16.69 14.67
CA VAL A 50 12.44 -15.26 14.66
C VAL A 50 12.08 -14.80 16.07
N LYS A 51 13.06 -14.22 16.76
CA LYS A 51 12.88 -13.69 18.13
C LYS A 51 12.38 -12.24 18.14
N ASN A 52 12.71 -11.48 17.11
CA ASN A 52 12.41 -10.05 16.93
C ASN A 52 12.03 -9.79 15.47
N LEU A 53 11.62 -8.55 15.16
CA LEU A 53 11.38 -8.12 13.78
C LEU A 53 12.71 -8.14 12.99
N ILE A 54 12.70 -8.70 11.78
CA ILE A 54 13.89 -8.80 10.92
C ILE A 54 13.57 -8.11 9.60
N TYR A 55 14.29 -7.04 9.28
CA TYR A 55 14.14 -6.27 8.05
C TYR A 55 15.44 -6.29 7.25
N PRO A 56 15.39 -6.40 5.92
CA PRO A 56 16.55 -6.14 5.08
C PRO A 56 16.91 -4.66 5.11
N VAL A 57 18.15 -4.35 4.75
CA VAL A 57 18.56 -2.96 4.48
C VAL A 57 17.73 -2.43 3.30
N PRO A 58 17.08 -1.25 3.42
CA PRO A 58 16.29 -0.69 2.32
C PRO A 58 17.12 -0.48 1.06
N ASN A 59 16.56 -0.84 -0.10
CA ASN A 59 17.18 -0.55 -1.39
C ASN A 59 16.81 0.87 -1.84
N PRO A 60 17.76 1.82 -1.97
CA PRO A 60 17.46 3.19 -2.39
C PRO A 60 16.84 3.27 -3.79
N ASN A 61 17.15 2.31 -4.66
CA ASN A 61 16.59 2.25 -6.01
C ASN A 61 15.16 1.69 -6.02
N PHE A 62 14.74 1.00 -4.95
CA PHE A 62 13.40 0.40 -4.89
C PHE A 62 12.94 0.27 -3.41
N PRO A 63 12.52 1.38 -2.79
CA PRO A 63 12.32 1.47 -1.33
C PRO A 63 11.11 0.67 -0.82
N PHE A 64 10.25 0.18 -1.72
CA PHE A 64 9.04 -0.56 -1.37
C PHE A 64 9.25 -2.06 -1.17
N LEU A 65 10.48 -2.57 -1.37
CA LEU A 65 10.72 -3.99 -1.51
C LEU A 65 11.74 -4.55 -0.52
N GLY A 66 11.27 -5.54 0.23
CA GLY A 66 12.08 -6.34 1.13
C GLY A 66 11.18 -7.26 1.93
N VAL A 67 11.32 -8.56 1.72
CA VAL A 67 10.64 -9.54 2.56
C VAL A 67 11.21 -9.42 3.97
N HIS A 68 10.34 -9.19 4.94
CA HIS A 68 10.71 -9.10 6.35
C HIS A 68 10.01 -10.18 7.15
N PHE A 69 10.48 -10.40 8.38
CA PHE A 69 9.85 -11.28 9.35
C PHE A 69 9.21 -10.45 10.45
N THR A 70 7.90 -10.60 10.60
CA THR A 70 7.11 -9.89 11.62
C THR A 70 6.53 -10.87 12.60
N ARG A 71 6.93 -10.76 13.86
CA ARG A 71 6.30 -11.50 14.96
C ARG A 71 5.00 -10.82 15.36
N MET A 72 3.91 -11.54 15.24
CA MET A 72 2.57 -11.06 15.53
C MET A 72 2.23 -11.23 17.02
N ILE A 73 1.22 -10.51 17.49
CA ILE A 73 0.79 -10.53 18.91
C ILE A 73 0.28 -11.90 19.36
N ASP A 74 -0.24 -12.71 18.43
CA ASP A 74 -0.73 -14.08 18.67
C ASP A 74 0.40 -15.14 18.61
N GLY A 75 1.65 -14.70 18.42
CA GLY A 75 2.81 -15.56 18.32
C GLY A 75 2.99 -16.22 16.95
N THR A 76 2.20 -15.87 15.94
CA THR A 76 2.51 -16.20 14.54
C THR A 76 3.66 -15.34 14.01
N VAL A 77 4.28 -15.76 12.90
CA VAL A 77 5.33 -15.00 12.23
C VAL A 77 4.98 -14.86 10.76
N ASP A 78 4.69 -13.63 10.34
CA ASP A 78 4.44 -13.29 8.95
C ASP A 78 5.77 -13.05 8.23
N VAL A 79 5.87 -13.59 7.02
CA VAL A 79 7.02 -13.48 6.11
C VAL A 79 6.54 -12.77 4.85
N GLY A 80 7.00 -11.55 4.63
CA GLY A 80 6.54 -10.69 3.53
C GLY A 80 6.66 -9.22 3.90
N PRO A 81 5.89 -8.33 3.24
CA PRO A 81 5.17 -8.59 2.01
C PRO A 81 6.10 -8.49 0.79
N ASN A 82 5.70 -9.13 -0.31
CA ASN A 82 6.13 -8.71 -1.65
C ASN A 82 5.39 -7.41 -2.07
N ALA A 83 5.65 -6.86 -3.26
CA ALA A 83 4.96 -5.66 -3.73
C ALA A 83 4.53 -5.82 -5.20
N VAL A 84 3.29 -6.25 -5.41
CA VAL A 84 2.77 -6.59 -6.74
C VAL A 84 1.62 -5.67 -7.14
N LEU A 85 1.53 -5.34 -8.43
CA LEU A 85 0.42 -4.55 -8.94
C LEU A 85 -0.90 -5.32 -8.80
N SER A 86 -1.92 -4.70 -8.20
CA SER A 86 -3.27 -5.25 -8.17
C SER A 86 -4.13 -4.64 -9.29
N PHE A 87 -4.97 -5.47 -9.92
CA PHE A 87 -5.93 -5.01 -10.93
C PHE A 87 -7.31 -4.69 -10.36
N LYS A 88 -7.42 -4.64 -9.02
CA LYS A 88 -8.59 -4.23 -8.26
C LYS A 88 -8.11 -3.48 -7.01
N ARG A 89 -8.77 -2.38 -6.65
CA ARG A 89 -8.43 -1.59 -5.46
C ARG A 89 -8.51 -2.46 -4.20
N GLU A 90 -9.55 -3.28 -4.08
CA GLU A 90 -9.69 -4.32 -3.06
C GLU A 90 -9.42 -5.71 -3.65
N GLY A 91 -8.24 -5.86 -4.27
CA GLY A 91 -7.79 -7.11 -4.88
C GLY A 91 -6.88 -7.91 -3.95
N TYR A 92 -7.45 -8.57 -2.96
CA TYR A 92 -6.71 -9.34 -1.94
C TYR A 92 -6.26 -10.71 -2.48
N LEU A 93 -6.94 -11.24 -3.49
CA LEU A 93 -6.55 -12.49 -4.16
C LEU A 93 -5.81 -12.24 -5.47
N LYS A 94 -4.95 -13.17 -5.87
CA LYS A 94 -4.18 -13.09 -7.13
C LYS A 94 -5.05 -12.96 -8.38
N THR A 95 -6.25 -13.53 -8.32
CA THR A 95 -7.24 -13.57 -9.40
C THR A 95 -8.25 -12.43 -9.31
N ASP A 96 -8.20 -11.58 -8.27
CA ASP A 96 -9.12 -10.46 -8.16
C ASP A 96 -8.88 -9.45 -9.26
N PHE A 97 -9.94 -9.14 -10.00
CA PHE A 97 -9.89 -8.26 -11.14
C PHE A 97 -11.09 -7.32 -11.17
N SER A 98 -10.85 -6.05 -11.48
CA SER A 98 -11.89 -5.07 -11.76
C SER A 98 -11.52 -4.35 -13.04
N PHE A 99 -12.33 -4.54 -14.09
CA PHE A 99 -12.12 -3.87 -15.37
C PHE A 99 -12.05 -2.34 -15.21
N ARG A 100 -12.89 -1.78 -14.33
CA ARG A 100 -12.90 -0.34 -14.03
C ARG A 100 -11.59 0.11 -13.39
N ASP A 101 -11.11 -0.60 -12.38
CA ASP A 101 -9.89 -0.24 -11.65
C ASP A 101 -8.66 -0.41 -12.55
N ALA A 102 -8.57 -1.53 -13.27
CA ALA A 102 -7.51 -1.79 -14.22
C ALA A 102 -7.43 -0.72 -15.32
N LYS A 103 -8.59 -0.33 -15.89
CA LYS A 103 -8.66 0.76 -16.87
C LYS A 103 -8.17 2.09 -16.29
N GLU A 104 -8.53 2.41 -15.05
CA GLU A 104 -8.07 3.65 -14.41
C GLU A 104 -6.55 3.71 -14.24
N VAL A 105 -5.90 2.58 -13.94
CA VAL A 105 -4.44 2.49 -13.82
C VAL A 105 -3.76 2.51 -15.19
N LEU A 106 -4.19 1.65 -16.11
CA LEU A 106 -3.56 1.48 -17.42
C LEU A 106 -3.67 2.72 -18.33
N PHE A 107 -4.73 3.53 -18.18
CA PHE A 107 -4.87 4.78 -18.94
C PHE A 107 -4.27 6.00 -18.21
N PHE A 108 -3.60 5.80 -17.08
CA PHE A 108 -2.94 6.89 -16.38
C PHE A 108 -1.49 7.04 -16.85
N LYS A 109 -1.13 8.22 -17.36
CA LYS A 109 0.21 8.49 -17.91
C LYS A 109 1.33 8.26 -16.90
N GLY A 110 1.09 8.61 -15.63
CA GLY A 110 2.05 8.41 -14.55
C GLY A 110 2.44 6.94 -14.36
N PHE A 111 1.50 6.01 -14.56
CA PHE A 111 1.76 4.58 -14.41
C PHE A 111 2.82 4.08 -15.40
N TRP A 112 2.74 4.47 -16.67
CA TRP A 112 3.72 4.05 -17.68
C TRP A 112 5.11 4.63 -17.44
N LYS A 113 5.19 5.87 -16.93
CA LYS A 113 6.46 6.48 -16.52
C LYS A 113 7.08 5.72 -15.36
N LEU A 114 6.30 5.37 -14.35
CA LEU A 114 6.74 4.52 -13.24
C LEU A 114 7.20 3.15 -13.74
N ALA A 115 6.37 2.48 -14.54
CA ALA A 115 6.65 1.15 -15.07
C ALA A 115 7.94 1.14 -15.91
N SER A 116 8.20 2.17 -16.72
CA SER A 116 9.45 2.25 -17.50
C SER A 116 10.70 2.38 -16.63
N ARG A 117 10.59 2.97 -15.43
CA ARG A 117 11.72 3.13 -14.50
C ARG A 117 12.02 1.84 -13.73
N TYR A 118 10.99 1.03 -13.46
CA TYR A 118 11.07 -0.16 -12.58
C TYR A 118 10.57 -1.45 -13.26
N ALA A 119 10.69 -1.53 -14.59
CA ALA A 119 10.11 -2.63 -15.37
C ALA A 119 10.69 -3.99 -14.94
N LYS A 120 12.01 -4.04 -14.71
CA LYS A 120 12.71 -5.25 -14.32
C LYS A 120 12.26 -5.73 -12.94
N GLU A 121 12.31 -4.84 -11.95
CA GLU A 121 11.90 -5.11 -10.58
C GLU A 121 10.43 -5.52 -10.50
N GLY A 122 9.56 -4.82 -11.25
CA GLY A 122 8.14 -5.14 -11.33
C GLY A 122 7.88 -6.52 -11.91
N VAL A 123 8.56 -6.92 -12.99
CA VAL A 123 8.42 -8.26 -13.58
C VAL A 123 8.94 -9.34 -12.63
N GLU A 124 10.09 -9.12 -11.98
CA GLU A 124 10.65 -10.04 -10.99
C GLU A 124 9.73 -10.22 -9.77
N GLU A 125 9.07 -9.15 -9.33
CA GLU A 125 8.06 -9.21 -8.25
C GLU A 125 6.81 -9.98 -8.67
N MET A 126 6.29 -9.71 -9.87
CA MET A 126 5.16 -10.47 -10.41
C MET A 126 5.52 -11.96 -10.52
N ALA A 127 6.72 -12.31 -11.01
CA ALA A 127 7.18 -13.70 -11.08
C ALA A 127 7.28 -14.35 -9.68
N ARG A 128 7.82 -13.63 -8.68
CA ARG A 128 7.89 -14.08 -7.29
C ARG A 128 6.51 -14.30 -6.66
N SER A 129 5.52 -13.47 -7.00
CA SER A 129 4.13 -13.68 -6.56
C SER A 129 3.59 -15.04 -7.00
N PHE A 130 3.87 -15.49 -8.23
CA PHE A 130 3.40 -16.78 -8.73
C PHE A 130 4.32 -17.97 -8.38
N SER A 131 5.53 -17.72 -7.89
CA SER A 131 6.51 -18.76 -7.57
C SER A 131 6.93 -18.74 -6.10
N LYS A 132 6.34 -19.63 -5.31
CA LYS A 132 6.73 -19.87 -3.90
C LYS A 132 8.23 -20.15 -3.78
N ARG A 133 8.79 -20.96 -4.69
CA ARG A 133 10.23 -21.24 -4.75
C ARG A 133 11.09 -19.98 -4.91
N GLN A 134 10.70 -19.03 -5.76
CA GLN A 134 11.46 -17.77 -5.90
C GLN A 134 11.32 -16.87 -4.68
N PHE A 135 10.15 -16.85 -4.05
CA PHE A 135 9.94 -16.16 -2.78
C PHE A 135 10.87 -16.71 -1.68
N VAL A 136 10.94 -18.03 -1.52
CA VAL A 136 11.82 -18.70 -0.54
C VAL A 136 13.28 -18.35 -0.79
N LYS A 137 13.75 -18.35 -2.04
CA LYS A 137 15.13 -17.94 -2.36
C LYS A 137 15.44 -16.50 -1.92
N ASN A 138 14.48 -15.58 -1.98
CA ASN A 138 14.67 -14.22 -1.49
C ASN A 138 14.69 -14.18 0.05
N VAL A 139 13.79 -14.91 0.70
CA VAL A 139 13.74 -15.07 2.17
C VAL A 139 15.06 -15.63 2.72
N GLN A 140 15.65 -16.60 2.03
CA GLN A 140 16.91 -17.24 2.41
C GLN A 140 18.13 -16.29 2.42
N GLN A 141 18.02 -15.09 1.83
CA GLN A 141 19.05 -14.06 1.97
C GLN A 141 19.13 -13.50 3.40
N LEU A 142 18.02 -13.56 4.15
CA LEU A 142 17.94 -13.13 5.55
C LEU A 142 17.94 -14.32 6.53
N MET A 143 17.37 -15.45 6.13
CA MET A 143 17.23 -16.64 6.98
C MET A 143 17.46 -17.92 6.16
N PRO A 144 18.73 -18.37 6.03
CA PRO A 144 19.08 -19.52 5.18
C PRO A 144 18.41 -20.84 5.56
N ASP A 145 18.05 -21.03 6.83
CA ASP A 145 17.50 -22.28 7.38
C ASP A 145 16.02 -22.53 7.04
N ILE A 146 15.38 -21.60 6.31
CA ILE A 146 13.99 -21.74 5.87
C ILE A 146 13.92 -22.53 4.57
N GLU A 147 13.03 -23.51 4.56
CA GLU A 147 12.67 -24.29 3.38
C GLU A 147 11.28 -23.91 2.86
N GLU A 148 10.96 -24.36 1.64
CA GLU A 148 9.65 -24.07 1.03
C GLU A 148 8.50 -24.60 1.88
N ASP A 149 8.65 -25.78 2.48
CA ASP A 149 7.61 -26.40 3.30
C ASP A 149 7.42 -25.73 4.66
N ASP A 150 8.31 -24.84 5.08
CA ASP A 150 8.18 -24.07 6.32
C ASP A 150 7.20 -22.89 6.18
N LEU A 151 6.81 -22.54 4.95
CA LEU A 151 5.93 -21.41 4.64
C LEU A 151 4.51 -21.86 4.32
N LEU A 152 3.56 -21.47 5.16
CA LEU A 152 2.12 -21.61 4.96
C LEU A 152 1.55 -20.37 4.27
N PRO A 153 0.48 -20.49 3.46
CA PRO A 153 -0.20 -19.33 2.89
C PRO A 153 -0.61 -18.34 3.99
N GLY A 154 -0.31 -17.06 3.79
CA GLY A 154 -0.68 -15.98 4.71
C GLY A 154 -1.70 -15.02 4.09
N PRO A 155 -2.08 -13.98 4.84
CA PRO A 155 -2.99 -12.95 4.35
C PRO A 155 -2.32 -12.06 3.29
N SER A 156 -3.11 -11.16 2.72
CA SER A 156 -2.61 -10.07 1.87
C SER A 156 -3.22 -8.75 2.30
N GLY A 157 -2.51 -7.66 1.99
CA GLY A 157 -3.02 -6.30 2.12
C GLY A 157 -2.84 -5.55 0.82
N VAL A 158 -3.64 -4.50 0.59
CA VAL A 158 -3.48 -3.64 -0.60
C VAL A 158 -3.17 -2.21 -0.16
N ARG A 159 -2.01 -1.71 -0.59
CA ARG A 159 -1.56 -0.34 -0.33
C ARG A 159 -2.16 0.61 -1.35
N ALA A 160 -2.72 1.71 -0.85
CA ALA A 160 -3.21 2.82 -1.66
C ALA A 160 -2.05 3.76 -1.98
N GLN A 161 -1.35 3.52 -3.09
CA GLN A 161 -0.18 4.31 -3.45
C GLN A 161 -0.57 5.48 -4.35
N ALA A 162 -0.39 6.71 -3.88
CA ALA A 162 -0.61 7.89 -4.72
C ALA A 162 0.55 8.05 -5.73
N LEU A 163 0.17 8.13 -7.01
CA LEU A 163 1.07 8.29 -8.14
C LEU A 163 0.69 9.53 -8.93
N LYS A 164 1.65 10.41 -9.20
CA LYS A 164 1.47 11.62 -10.00
C LYS A 164 1.60 11.36 -11.51
N GLU A 165 1.10 12.29 -12.33
CA GLU A 165 1.18 12.23 -13.80
C GLU A 165 2.62 12.20 -14.36
N ASP A 166 3.60 12.67 -13.60
CA ASP A 166 5.03 12.62 -13.92
C ASP A 166 5.68 11.25 -13.60
N GLY A 167 4.93 10.32 -13.01
CA GLY A 167 5.39 9.01 -12.59
C GLY A 167 6.04 8.99 -11.20
N THR A 168 5.97 10.09 -10.45
CA THR A 168 6.51 10.19 -9.10
C THR A 168 5.52 9.61 -8.10
N LEU A 169 6.02 8.71 -7.24
CA LEU A 169 5.28 8.22 -6.10
C LEU A 169 5.27 9.29 -5.02
N VAL A 170 4.11 9.56 -4.44
CA VAL A 170 4.02 10.53 -3.36
C VAL A 170 4.49 9.85 -2.07
N ASP A 171 5.59 10.34 -1.52
CA ASP A 171 6.20 9.78 -0.31
C ASP A 171 5.69 10.43 0.99
N ASP A 172 5.06 11.60 0.89
CA ASP A 172 4.52 12.36 2.04
C ASP A 172 2.97 12.36 2.05
N PHE A 173 2.37 12.87 3.14
CA PHE A 173 0.94 13.09 3.22
C PHE A 173 0.46 14.04 2.12
N TYR A 174 -0.58 13.64 1.41
CA TYR A 174 -1.20 14.48 0.40
C TYR A 174 -2.62 14.82 0.82
N ILE A 175 -2.81 16.05 1.27
CA ILE A 175 -4.10 16.55 1.79
C ILE A 175 -4.59 17.68 0.91
N VAL A 176 -5.80 17.55 0.38
CA VAL A 176 -6.46 18.57 -0.46
C VAL A 176 -7.65 19.15 0.30
N HIS A 177 -7.76 20.48 0.27
CA HIS A 177 -8.85 21.22 0.88
C HIS A 177 -9.92 21.56 -0.15
N GLY A 178 -11.16 21.21 0.15
CA GLY A 178 -12.35 21.71 -0.53
C GLY A 178 -13.08 22.72 0.36
N ARG A 179 -14.13 23.37 -0.18
CA ARG A 179 -14.90 24.40 0.54
C ARG A 179 -15.49 23.92 1.87
N ARG A 180 -15.95 22.65 1.92
CA ARG A 180 -16.55 22.01 3.09
C ARG A 180 -16.06 20.57 3.24
N SER A 181 -14.82 20.32 2.82
CA SER A 181 -14.22 19.00 2.85
C SER A 181 -12.70 19.03 2.99
N ILE A 182 -12.15 17.97 3.58
CA ILE A 182 -10.72 17.63 3.49
C ILE A 182 -10.62 16.27 2.83
N HIS A 183 -9.66 16.11 1.93
CA HIS A 183 -9.38 14.84 1.25
C HIS A 183 -7.96 14.40 1.54
N VAL A 184 -7.82 13.32 2.32
CA VAL A 184 -6.54 12.65 2.58
C VAL A 184 -6.31 11.65 1.45
N LEU A 185 -5.51 12.04 0.48
CA LEU A 185 -5.27 11.26 -0.73
C LEU A 185 -4.08 10.32 -0.59
N ASN A 186 -3.09 10.69 0.20
CA ASN A 186 -1.95 9.83 0.48
C ASN A 186 -1.64 9.85 1.97
N ALA A 187 -1.49 8.67 2.55
CA ALA A 187 -1.00 8.45 3.90
C ALA A 187 -0.11 7.20 3.89
N PRO A 188 1.14 7.33 3.41
CA PRO A 188 2.02 6.20 3.22
C PRO A 188 2.52 5.66 4.56
N SER A 189 3.17 4.48 4.54
CA SER A 189 3.83 3.95 5.72
C SER A 189 4.83 4.97 6.29
N PRO A 190 4.90 5.19 7.62
CA PRO A 190 4.29 4.43 8.71
C PRO A 190 2.96 5.00 9.25
N ALA A 191 1.96 5.27 8.38
CA ALA A 191 0.69 5.87 8.77
C ALA A 191 -0.09 5.17 9.91
N ALA A 192 0.01 3.85 10.05
CA ALA A 192 -0.63 3.15 11.17
C ALA A 192 -0.06 3.60 12.53
N THR A 193 1.27 3.64 12.63
CA THR A 193 2.00 4.10 13.83
C THR A 193 1.74 5.58 14.10
N ALA A 194 1.72 6.41 13.05
CA ALA A 194 1.53 7.86 13.16
C ALA A 194 0.05 8.31 13.16
N SER A 195 -0.90 7.37 13.22
CA SER A 195 -2.34 7.64 12.97
C SER A 195 -2.94 8.73 13.87
N LEU A 196 -2.55 8.77 15.15
CA LEU A 196 -3.03 9.79 16.10
C LEU A 196 -2.52 11.19 15.74
N GLU A 197 -1.25 11.32 15.36
CA GLU A 197 -0.65 12.61 14.98
C GLU A 197 -1.18 13.08 13.62
N ILE A 198 -1.39 12.16 12.67
CA ILE A 198 -2.08 12.46 11.41
C ILE A 198 -3.49 12.99 11.69
N GLY A 199 -4.23 12.37 12.62
CA GLY A 199 -5.55 12.83 13.03
C GLY A 199 -5.53 14.26 13.59
N LYS A 200 -4.57 14.55 14.48
CA LYS A 200 -4.38 15.91 15.02
C LYS A 200 -4.05 16.93 13.92
N GLU A 201 -3.17 16.57 12.98
CA GLU A 201 -2.80 17.46 11.87
C GLU A 201 -4.00 17.76 10.96
N ILE A 202 -4.85 16.77 10.66
CA ILE A 202 -6.07 16.98 9.90
C ILE A 202 -7.02 17.95 10.61
N VAL A 203 -7.19 17.80 11.94
CA VAL A 203 -8.03 18.70 12.75
C VAL A 203 -7.43 20.11 12.78
N ARG A 204 -6.12 20.25 12.94
CA ARG A 204 -5.42 21.54 12.91
C ARG A 204 -5.68 22.28 11.59
N ARG A 205 -5.52 21.61 10.45
CA ARG A 205 -5.79 22.21 9.13
C ARG A 205 -7.28 22.54 8.91
N LEU A 206 -8.19 21.78 9.52
CA LEU A 206 -9.62 22.09 9.50
C LEU A 206 -9.91 23.42 10.20
N GLU A 207 -9.29 23.67 11.35
CA GLU A 207 -9.46 24.91 12.11
C GLU A 207 -8.91 26.12 11.35
N GLU A 208 -7.74 26.00 10.72
CA GLU A 208 -7.17 27.05 9.86
C GLU A 208 -8.10 27.44 8.71
N CYS A 209 -8.68 26.45 8.01
CA CYS A 209 -9.64 26.73 6.95
C CYS A 209 -10.92 27.40 7.45
N ARG A 210 -11.38 27.09 8.67
CA ARG A 210 -12.55 27.75 9.26
C ARG A 210 -12.29 29.21 9.62
N LEU A 211 -11.08 29.53 10.05
CA LEU A 211 -10.67 30.90 10.39
C LEU A 211 -10.44 31.77 9.14
N ALA A 212 -10.11 31.15 8.00
CA ALA A 212 -9.89 31.84 6.73
C ALA A 212 -11.17 32.08 5.90
N MET A 213 -12.33 31.62 6.36
CA MET A 213 -13.65 31.83 5.75
C MET A 213 -14.46 32.88 6.49
#